data_AF-B3EFC4-F1
#
_entry.id   AF-B3EFC4-F1
#
_cell.length_a   1.000
_cell.length_b   1.000
_cell.length_c   1.000
_cell.angle_alpha   90.00
_cell.angle_beta   90.00
_cell.angle_gamma   90.00
#
_symmetry.space_group_name_H-M   'P 1'
#
loop_
_entity.id
_entity.type
_entity.pdbx_description
1 polymer ?
#
loop_
_entity_poly.entity_id
_entity_poly.type
_entity_poly.pdbx_seq_one_letter_code
_entity_poly.pdbx_strand_id
1 'polypeptide(L)'
;MKRIVIIGSKANASIPDGDVIYCANGAIGYYAESVKRFGKVISVLNPDLIHPKKRIHESSTKEFYERQWLAIVRSRPDKVILLRNRSLLLLTEALREAGFEAPVHGLSRVERRMLVGKISGCYDPVITKDVFQLPVDKQIRYLGSLCTTFLKRIIDRKKDCGAYFRPSTGVISLIFAIDEYGNDAEYIVAGIGIKNRAQYHDGNNPAQNDIPHHVYADKHILRRLAERYRLYTTEQELMPFIAPWNPPS
;
A
#
# COMPACT_ATOMS: atom_id res chain seq x y z
N MET A 1 20.91 -11.96 -8.13
CA MET A 1 19.90 -10.89 -8.26
C MET A 1 18.79 -11.18 -7.27
N LYS A 2 18.43 -10.24 -6.37
CA LYS A 2 17.35 -10.48 -5.41
C LYS A 2 15.99 -10.31 -6.09
N ARG A 3 15.05 -11.21 -5.79
CA ARG A 3 13.65 -11.14 -6.22
C ARG A 3 12.78 -10.71 -5.05
N ILE A 4 12.11 -9.58 -5.23
CA ILE A 4 11.30 -8.93 -4.21
C ILE A 4 9.83 -9.00 -4.64
N VAL A 5 8.99 -9.61 -3.83
CA VAL A 5 7.55 -9.74 -4.09
C VAL A 5 6.80 -8.69 -3.29
N ILE A 6 5.87 -8.00 -3.94
CA ILE A 6 5.01 -6.99 -3.33
C ILE A 6 3.59 -7.52 -3.42
N ILE A 7 2.99 -7.81 -2.26
CA ILE A 7 1.67 -8.41 -2.20
C ILE A 7 0.61 -7.45 -1.66
N GLY A 8 -0.45 -7.25 -2.42
CA GLY A 8 -1.66 -6.55 -2.01
C GLY A 8 -2.74 -7.50 -1.46
N SER A 9 -3.88 -6.93 -1.04
CA SER A 9 -4.96 -7.68 -0.40
C SER A 9 -6.07 -8.16 -1.36
N LYS A 10 -5.93 -7.98 -2.69
CA LYS A 10 -6.88 -8.52 -3.68
C LYS A 10 -6.93 -10.04 -3.55
N ALA A 11 -8.10 -10.65 -3.67
CA ALA A 11 -8.28 -12.10 -3.58
C ALA A 11 -7.64 -12.86 -4.74
N ASN A 12 -7.32 -14.14 -4.51
CA ASN A 12 -6.73 -15.07 -5.48
C ASN A 12 -5.45 -14.55 -6.14
N ALA A 13 -4.64 -13.78 -5.40
CA ALA A 13 -3.36 -13.30 -5.89
C ALA A 13 -2.44 -14.48 -6.26
N SER A 14 -1.91 -14.47 -7.47
CA SER A 14 -0.85 -15.41 -7.84
C SER A 14 0.48 -14.88 -7.32
N ILE A 15 0.98 -15.49 -6.24
CA ILE A 15 2.18 -15.06 -5.53
C ILE A 15 3.33 -15.93 -6.04
N PRO A 16 4.35 -15.39 -6.72
CA PRO A 16 5.52 -16.16 -7.12
C PRO A 16 6.47 -16.38 -5.94
N ASP A 17 7.47 -17.23 -6.11
CA ASP A 17 8.57 -17.36 -5.16
C ASP A 17 9.51 -16.14 -5.24
N GLY A 18 10.22 -15.84 -4.15
CA GLY A 18 11.22 -14.78 -4.08
C GLY A 18 11.98 -14.79 -2.76
N ASP A 19 12.95 -13.89 -2.65
CA ASP A 19 13.81 -13.80 -1.47
C ASP A 19 13.14 -13.00 -0.33
N VAL A 20 12.41 -11.96 -0.70
CA VAL A 20 11.79 -11.00 0.23
C VAL A 20 10.36 -10.72 -0.20
N ILE A 21 9.44 -10.63 0.76
CA ILE A 21 8.06 -10.22 0.51
C ILE A 21 7.66 -8.98 1.31
N TYR A 22 7.05 -8.01 0.63
CA TYR A 22 6.43 -6.83 1.22
C TYR A 22 4.91 -6.99 1.22
N CYS A 23 4.35 -7.18 2.41
CA CYS A 23 2.92 -7.34 2.64
C CYS A 23 2.24 -5.98 2.82
N ALA A 24 1.40 -5.59 1.87
CA ALA A 24 0.64 -4.35 1.94
C ALA A 24 -0.67 -4.54 2.74
N ASN A 25 -0.85 -3.68 3.73
CA ASN A 25 -2.06 -3.55 4.53
C ASN A 25 -2.45 -4.88 5.19
N GLY A 26 -3.57 -5.48 4.80
CA GLY A 26 -4.06 -6.74 5.34
C GLY A 26 -3.47 -8.00 4.71
N ALA A 27 -2.62 -7.88 3.70
CA ALA A 27 -2.18 -9.00 2.86
C ALA A 27 -1.54 -10.14 3.67
N ILE A 28 -0.76 -9.82 4.71
CA ILE A 28 -0.12 -10.82 5.56
C ILE A 28 -1.12 -11.75 6.24
N GLY A 29 -2.32 -11.27 6.58
CA GLY A 29 -3.38 -12.08 7.18
C GLY A 29 -4.13 -12.96 6.18
N TYR A 30 -4.27 -12.51 4.94
CA TYR A 30 -4.96 -13.27 3.90
C TYR A 30 -4.07 -14.35 3.26
N TYR A 31 -2.77 -14.14 3.25
CA TYR A 31 -1.81 -14.97 2.52
C TYR A 31 -0.74 -15.58 3.44
N ALA A 32 -1.10 -15.86 4.69
CA ALA A 32 -0.15 -16.30 5.72
C ALA A 32 0.70 -17.51 5.28
N GLU A 33 0.11 -18.55 4.69
CA GLU A 33 0.85 -19.74 4.22
C GLU A 33 1.81 -19.40 3.07
N SER A 34 1.40 -18.59 2.11
CA SER A 34 2.25 -18.16 1.01
C SER A 34 3.38 -17.23 1.46
N VAL A 35 3.18 -16.47 2.54
CA VAL A 35 4.18 -15.55 3.09
C VAL A 35 5.28 -16.30 3.86
N LYS A 36 4.95 -17.41 4.54
CA LYS A 36 5.90 -18.19 5.37
C LYS A 36 7.11 -18.72 4.61
N ARG A 37 7.02 -18.94 3.30
CA ARG A 37 8.12 -19.49 2.48
C ARG A 37 9.23 -18.47 2.16
N PHE A 38 9.00 -17.18 2.42
CA PHE A 38 9.98 -16.14 2.12
C PHE A 38 11.01 -16.01 3.24
N GLY A 39 12.27 -15.80 2.89
CA GLY A 39 13.36 -15.64 3.86
C GLY A 39 13.30 -14.32 4.64
N LYS A 40 12.60 -13.31 4.12
CA LYS A 40 12.38 -12.02 4.80
C LYS A 40 10.99 -11.48 4.48
N VAL A 41 10.25 -11.09 5.52
CA VAL A 41 8.86 -10.61 5.46
C VAL A 41 8.77 -9.20 6.04
N ILE A 42 8.29 -8.26 5.25
CA ILE A 42 8.11 -6.86 5.65
C ILE A 42 6.64 -6.51 5.59
N SER A 43 6.07 -5.99 6.67
CA SER A 43 4.67 -5.56 6.68
C SER A 43 4.55 -4.05 6.60
N VAL A 44 3.80 -3.54 5.63
CA VAL A 44 3.58 -2.11 5.40
C VAL A 44 2.09 -1.81 5.48
N LEU A 45 1.64 -1.07 6.49
CA LEU A 45 0.21 -0.97 6.79
C LEU A 45 -0.22 0.42 7.30
N ASN A 46 -1.52 0.71 7.13
CA ASN A 46 -2.12 1.85 7.84
C ASN A 46 -2.28 1.47 9.33
N PRO A 47 -1.74 2.24 10.28
CA PRO A 47 -1.83 1.91 11.72
C PRO A 47 -3.26 1.68 12.23
N ASP A 48 -4.27 2.26 11.57
CA ASP A 48 -5.68 2.04 11.91
C ASP A 48 -6.07 0.54 11.88
N LEU A 49 -5.41 -0.29 11.05
CA LEU A 49 -5.69 -1.73 10.94
C LEU A 49 -5.34 -2.54 12.19
N ILE A 50 -4.40 -2.07 12.99
CA ILE A 50 -3.90 -2.79 14.17
C ILE A 50 -4.07 -1.99 15.46
N HIS A 51 -4.85 -0.90 15.40
CA HIS A 51 -4.99 0.00 16.52
C HIS A 51 -5.77 -0.65 17.68
N PRO A 52 -5.23 -0.69 18.92
CA PRO A 52 -5.89 -1.35 20.07
C PRO A 52 -7.34 -0.90 20.29
N LYS A 53 -7.60 0.40 20.22
CA LYS A 53 -8.97 0.97 20.34
C LYS A 53 -9.99 0.39 19.35
N LYS A 54 -9.57 -0.06 18.16
CA LYS A 54 -10.46 -0.69 17.16
C LYS A 54 -10.83 -2.13 17.49
N ARG A 55 -10.11 -2.75 18.44
CA ARG A 55 -10.29 -4.14 18.90
C ARG A 55 -11.14 -4.25 20.17
N ILE A 56 -11.25 -3.17 20.95
CA ILE A 56 -11.92 -3.20 22.26
C ILE A 56 -13.43 -2.91 22.15
N HIS A 57 -13.85 -1.98 21.29
CA HIS A 57 -15.26 -1.61 21.18
C HIS A 57 -16.09 -2.66 20.42
N GLU A 58 -17.31 -2.93 20.91
CA GLU A 58 -18.36 -3.76 20.30
C GLU A 58 -18.88 -3.14 19.00
N SER A 59 -18.01 -3.11 17.99
CA SER A 59 -18.37 -2.76 16.63
C SER A 59 -18.47 -4.03 15.80
N SER A 60 -19.32 -4.03 14.78
CA SER A 60 -19.37 -5.07 13.73
C SER A 60 -18.02 -5.28 13.03
N THR A 61 -17.07 -4.37 13.20
CA THR A 61 -15.72 -4.45 12.62
C THR A 61 -14.65 -5.00 13.56
N LYS A 62 -14.99 -5.31 14.83
CA LYS A 62 -14.02 -5.78 15.84
C LYS A 62 -13.27 -7.02 15.38
N GLU A 63 -13.99 -8.02 14.86
CA GLU A 63 -13.40 -9.27 14.38
C GLU A 63 -12.41 -9.06 13.23
N PHE A 64 -12.70 -8.11 12.34
CA PHE A 64 -11.79 -7.74 11.26
C PHE A 64 -10.48 -7.18 11.82
N TYR A 65 -10.53 -6.20 12.72
CA TYR A 65 -9.32 -5.60 13.29
C TYR A 65 -8.54 -6.59 14.17
N GLU A 66 -9.23 -7.46 14.91
CA GLU A 66 -8.58 -8.51 15.71
C GLU A 66 -7.87 -9.53 14.81
N ARG A 67 -8.49 -9.93 13.69
CA ARG A 67 -7.84 -10.81 12.69
C ARG A 67 -6.57 -10.18 12.12
N GLN A 68 -6.60 -8.88 11.83
CA GLN A 68 -5.44 -8.16 11.29
C GLN A 68 -4.32 -8.01 12.33
N TRP A 69 -4.69 -7.75 13.59
CA TRP A 69 -3.74 -7.77 14.72
C TRP A 69 -3.07 -9.13 14.87
N LEU A 70 -3.87 -10.20 14.97
CA LEU A 70 -3.36 -11.56 15.14
C LEU A 70 -2.49 -12.00 13.96
N ALA A 71 -2.82 -11.58 12.74
CA ALA A 71 -1.98 -11.84 11.57
C ALA A 71 -0.57 -11.25 11.75
N ILE A 72 -0.45 -10.00 12.17
CA ILE A 72 0.86 -9.37 12.40
C ILE A 72 1.63 -10.08 13.54
N VAL A 73 0.96 -10.33 14.66
CA VAL A 73 1.60 -10.95 15.83
C VAL A 73 2.05 -12.39 15.54
N ARG A 74 1.24 -13.18 14.84
CA ARG A 74 1.54 -14.59 14.54
C ARG A 74 2.54 -14.75 13.40
N SER A 75 2.45 -13.91 12.37
CA SER A 75 3.36 -13.99 11.22
C SER A 75 4.75 -13.39 11.49
N ARG A 76 4.92 -12.66 12.60
CA ARG A 76 6.20 -12.08 13.07
C ARG A 76 7.08 -11.55 11.93
N PRO A 77 6.60 -10.57 11.14
CA PRO A 77 7.43 -9.98 10.08
C PRO A 77 8.73 -9.41 10.64
N ASP A 78 9.82 -9.47 9.88
CA ASP A 78 11.14 -8.94 10.24
C ASP A 78 11.14 -7.41 10.44
N LYS A 79 10.12 -6.72 9.92
CA LYS A 79 9.95 -5.28 10.05
C LYS A 79 8.49 -4.91 9.84
N VAL A 80 7.98 -3.97 10.65
CA VAL A 80 6.67 -3.32 10.45
C VAL A 80 6.89 -1.86 10.10
N ILE A 81 6.22 -1.40 9.05
CA ILE A 81 6.23 0.00 8.58
C ILE A 81 4.80 0.54 8.63
N LEU A 82 4.58 1.52 9.51
CA LEU A 82 3.33 2.24 9.67
C LEU A 82 3.32 3.48 8.77
N LEU A 83 2.30 3.59 7.91
CA LEU A 83 2.16 4.71 6.97
C LEU A 83 1.75 6.05 7.63
N ARG A 84 1.63 6.06 8.96
CA ARG A 84 1.43 7.25 9.80
C ARG A 84 2.15 7.03 11.13
N ASN A 85 2.72 8.08 11.71
CA ASN A 85 3.48 8.00 12.95
C ASN A 85 2.72 8.45 14.21
N ARG A 86 1.47 8.95 14.10
CA ARG A 86 0.71 9.49 15.25
C ARG A 86 0.52 8.47 16.39
N SER A 87 0.36 7.19 16.06
CA SER A 87 0.17 6.11 17.04
C SER A 87 1.38 5.19 17.16
N LEU A 88 2.57 5.65 16.75
CA LEU A 88 3.77 4.80 16.69
C LEU A 88 4.12 4.22 18.06
N LEU A 89 4.29 5.05 19.09
CA LEU A 89 4.66 4.61 20.44
C LEU A 89 3.67 3.58 20.99
N LEU A 90 2.38 3.93 21.00
CA LEU A 90 1.31 3.06 21.47
C LEU A 90 1.28 1.71 20.73
N LEU A 91 1.46 1.72 19.41
CA LEU A 91 1.44 0.49 18.62
C LEU A 91 2.69 -0.37 18.85
N THR A 92 3.85 0.26 18.96
CA THR A 92 5.10 -0.44 19.28
C THR A 92 5.03 -1.09 20.65
N GLU A 93 4.50 -0.39 21.66
CA GLU A 93 4.29 -0.94 23.01
C GLU A 93 3.32 -2.12 22.98
N ALA A 94 2.15 -1.96 22.35
CA ALA A 94 1.17 -3.05 22.26
C ALA A 94 1.72 -4.28 21.50
N LEU A 95 2.55 -4.07 20.48
CA LEU A 95 3.20 -5.16 19.73
C LEU A 95 4.25 -5.87 20.60
N ARG A 96 5.04 -5.12 21.37
CA ARG A 96 6.02 -5.66 22.32
C ARG A 96 5.35 -6.48 23.43
N GLU A 97 4.25 -6.00 23.99
CA GLU A 97 3.45 -6.74 24.98
C GLU A 97 2.92 -8.07 24.39
N ALA A 98 2.67 -8.13 23.09
CA ALA A 98 2.30 -9.34 22.38
C ALA A 98 3.49 -10.22 21.95
N GLY A 99 4.72 -9.90 22.40
CA GLY A 99 5.93 -10.66 22.11
C GLY A 99 6.55 -10.39 20.73
N PHE A 100 6.26 -9.26 20.10
CA PHE A 100 6.86 -8.85 18.84
C PHE A 100 8.14 -8.02 19.08
N GLU A 101 9.28 -8.52 18.61
CA GLU A 101 10.61 -7.93 18.87
C GLU A 101 11.20 -7.16 17.68
N ALA A 102 10.67 -7.39 16.48
CA ALA A 102 11.20 -6.78 15.26
C ALA A 102 10.97 -5.24 15.22
N PRO A 103 11.77 -4.50 14.43
CA PRO A 103 11.64 -3.06 14.32
C PRO A 103 10.27 -2.60 13.80
N VAL A 104 9.70 -1.59 14.46
CA VAL A 104 8.48 -0.89 14.04
C VAL A 104 8.83 0.55 13.68
N HIS A 105 8.66 0.92 12.41
CA HIS A 105 8.92 2.26 11.91
C HIS A 105 7.62 2.97 11.59
N GLY A 106 7.53 4.27 11.89
CA GLY A 106 6.40 5.10 11.48
C GLY A 106 6.84 6.21 10.55
N LEU A 107 6.17 6.35 9.41
CA LEU A 107 6.36 7.51 8.54
C LEU A 107 5.38 8.63 8.88
N SER A 108 5.89 9.85 8.94
CA SER A 108 5.05 11.04 8.79
C SER A 108 4.50 11.14 7.36
N ARG A 109 3.44 11.93 7.20
CA ARG A 109 2.90 12.24 5.87
C ARG A 109 3.94 12.91 4.98
N VAL A 110 4.80 13.76 5.54
CA VAL A 110 5.83 14.48 4.78
C VAL A 110 6.87 13.50 4.23
N GLU A 111 7.40 12.63 5.09
CA GLU A 111 8.40 11.62 4.68
C GLU A 111 7.83 10.68 3.62
N ARG A 112 6.58 10.22 3.79
CA ARG A 112 5.90 9.41 2.77
C ARG A 112 5.86 10.12 1.43
N ARG A 113 5.52 11.41 1.38
CA ARG A 113 5.48 12.17 0.11
C ARG A 113 6.86 12.35 -0.50
N MET A 114 7.86 12.64 0.33
CA MET A 114 9.25 12.79 -0.13
C MET A 114 9.77 11.48 -0.70
N LEU A 115 9.49 10.35 -0.06
CA LEU A 115 9.84 9.02 -0.53
C LEU A 115 9.18 8.71 -1.88
N VAL A 116 7.87 8.94 -2.00
CA VAL A 116 7.13 8.75 -3.26
C VAL A 116 7.74 9.62 -4.37
N GLY A 117 8.01 10.90 -4.10
CA GLY A 117 8.63 11.81 -5.07
C GLY A 117 10.04 11.39 -5.48
N LYS A 118 10.90 11.05 -4.51
CA LYS A 118 12.28 10.60 -4.74
C LYS A 118 12.34 9.37 -5.64
N ILE A 119 11.53 8.36 -5.36
CA ILE A 119 11.60 7.06 -6.06
C ILE A 119 10.84 7.09 -7.38
N SER A 120 9.59 7.57 -7.39
CA SER A 120 8.75 7.55 -8.60
C SER A 120 8.93 8.78 -9.51
N GLY A 121 9.57 9.84 -9.01
CA GLY A 121 9.57 11.14 -9.69
C GLY A 121 8.20 11.83 -9.72
N CYS A 122 7.23 11.36 -8.92
CA CYS A 122 5.87 11.88 -8.85
C CYS A 122 5.58 12.33 -7.41
N TYR A 123 5.52 13.64 -7.16
CA TYR A 123 5.21 14.15 -5.82
C TYR A 123 3.70 14.13 -5.57
N ASP A 124 3.30 13.79 -4.35
CA ASP A 124 1.91 13.91 -3.88
C ASP A 124 1.57 15.42 -3.67
N PRO A 125 0.48 15.96 -4.26
CA PRO A 125 -0.58 15.22 -4.96
C PRO A 125 -0.16 14.80 -6.37
N VAL A 126 -0.34 13.51 -6.69
CA VAL A 126 -0.09 12.96 -8.02
C VAL A 126 -1.25 13.33 -8.92
N ILE A 127 -0.99 14.23 -9.87
CA ILE A 127 -1.96 14.71 -10.86
C ILE A 127 -1.74 13.90 -12.13
N THR A 128 -2.80 13.33 -12.70
CA THR A 128 -2.72 12.56 -13.93
C THR A 128 -3.70 13.09 -14.96
N LYS A 129 -3.40 12.87 -16.25
CA LYS A 129 -4.30 13.25 -17.36
C LYS A 129 -5.64 12.51 -17.36
N ASP A 130 -5.75 11.42 -16.59
CA ASP A 130 -6.98 10.63 -16.51
C ASP A 130 -8.14 11.43 -15.89
N VAL A 131 -7.85 12.52 -15.15
CA VAL A 131 -8.88 13.44 -14.65
C VAL A 131 -9.72 14.04 -15.78
N PHE A 132 -9.12 14.33 -16.93
CA PHE A 132 -9.83 14.96 -18.06
C PHE A 132 -10.80 14.01 -18.77
N GLN A 133 -10.74 12.71 -18.44
CA GLN A 133 -11.68 11.70 -18.94
C GLN A 133 -12.92 11.55 -18.04
N LEU A 134 -12.97 12.25 -16.90
CA LEU A 134 -14.11 12.21 -16.00
C LEU A 134 -15.25 13.11 -16.49
N PRO A 135 -16.51 12.84 -16.11
CA PRO A 135 -17.61 13.79 -16.20
C PRO A 135 -17.27 15.16 -15.56
N VAL A 136 -17.79 16.25 -16.12
CA VAL A 136 -17.44 17.63 -15.73
C VAL A 136 -17.64 17.91 -14.24
N ASP A 137 -18.74 17.42 -13.64
CA ASP A 137 -19.02 17.54 -12.21
C ASP A 137 -17.93 16.88 -11.34
N LYS A 138 -17.42 15.72 -11.77
CA LYS A 138 -16.33 15.00 -11.11
C LYS A 138 -15.00 15.72 -11.32
N GLN A 139 -14.76 16.30 -12.50
CA GLN A 139 -13.59 17.13 -12.76
C GLN A 139 -13.54 18.34 -11.82
N ILE A 140 -14.65 19.09 -11.72
CA ILE A 140 -14.76 20.28 -10.84
C ILE A 140 -14.44 19.90 -9.39
N ARG A 141 -15.01 18.80 -8.90
CA ARG A 141 -14.76 18.33 -7.53
C ARG A 141 -13.33 17.84 -7.32
N TYR A 142 -12.76 17.15 -8.30
CA TYR A 142 -11.35 16.77 -8.26
C TYR A 142 -10.45 18.01 -8.17
N LEU A 143 -10.64 18.99 -9.05
CA LEU A 143 -9.91 20.26 -9.02
C LEU A 143 -10.12 21.03 -7.72
N GLY A 144 -11.34 21.12 -7.22
CA GLY A 144 -11.64 21.74 -5.92
C GLY A 144 -10.91 21.06 -4.76
N SER A 145 -10.85 19.73 -4.75
CA SER A 145 -10.09 18.96 -3.75
C SER A 145 -8.58 19.21 -3.83
N LEU A 146 -8.06 19.32 -5.05
CA LEU A 146 -6.66 19.65 -5.33
C LEU A 146 -6.32 21.07 -4.83
N CYS A 147 -7.10 22.08 -5.23
CA CYS A 147 -6.93 23.48 -4.79
C CYS A 147 -7.01 23.59 -3.27
N THR A 148 -8.00 22.93 -2.65
CA THR A 148 -8.13 22.89 -1.19
C THR A 148 -6.90 22.27 -0.52
N THR A 149 -6.34 21.22 -1.11
CA THR A 149 -5.12 20.58 -0.60
C THR A 149 -3.93 21.54 -0.66
N PHE A 150 -3.73 22.24 -1.79
CA PHE A 150 -2.66 23.23 -1.93
C PHE A 150 -2.81 24.37 -0.92
N LEU A 151 -3.99 24.99 -0.83
CA LEU A 151 -4.26 26.07 0.12
C LEU A 151 -3.99 25.64 1.57
N LYS A 152 -4.49 24.46 1.96
CA LYS A 152 -4.24 23.94 3.31
C LYS A 152 -2.77 23.63 3.56
N ARG A 153 -1.98 23.30 2.54
CA ARG A 153 -0.54 23.04 2.65
C ARG A 153 0.32 24.30 2.77
N ILE A 154 -0.18 25.46 2.33
CA ILE A 154 0.45 26.75 2.59
C ILE A 154 0.50 27.00 4.11
N ILE A 155 -0.58 26.66 4.81
CA ILE A 155 -0.72 26.85 6.26
C ILE A 155 -0.12 25.66 7.05
N ASP A 156 -0.42 24.43 6.64
CA ASP A 156 0.05 23.21 7.28
C ASP A 156 0.67 22.26 6.25
N ARG A 157 2.02 22.29 6.16
CA ARG A 157 2.78 21.40 5.27
C ARG A 157 2.52 19.91 5.54
N LYS A 158 2.01 19.52 6.72
CA LYS A 158 1.69 18.13 7.07
C LYS A 158 0.30 17.69 6.57
N LYS A 159 -0.46 18.58 5.91
CA LYS A 159 -1.77 18.23 5.35
C LYS A 159 -1.65 17.17 4.26
N ASP A 160 -2.39 16.08 4.44
CA ASP A 160 -2.53 15.00 3.45
C ASP A 160 -3.40 15.45 2.27
N CYS A 161 -3.19 14.86 1.09
CA CYS A 161 -4.13 15.02 -0.01
C CYS A 161 -5.30 14.02 0.11
N GLY A 162 -6.33 14.20 -0.72
CA GLY A 162 -7.37 13.19 -0.91
C GLY A 162 -6.80 11.87 -1.45
N ALA A 163 -7.52 10.76 -1.21
CA ALA A 163 -7.10 9.42 -1.64
C ALA A 163 -6.92 9.29 -3.16
N TYR A 164 -7.58 10.13 -3.96
CA TYR A 164 -7.46 10.17 -5.42
C TYR A 164 -6.07 10.60 -5.92
N PHE A 165 -5.31 11.33 -5.09
CA PHE A 165 -4.03 11.96 -5.48
C PHE A 165 -2.80 11.28 -4.85
N ARG A 166 -2.98 10.15 -4.16
CA ARG A 166 -1.86 9.46 -3.52
C ARG A 166 -1.90 7.97 -3.86
N PRO A 167 -0.73 7.32 -3.91
CA PRO A 167 -0.68 5.89 -4.12
C PRO A 167 -1.38 5.12 -3.00
N SER A 168 -1.83 3.92 -3.34
CA SER A 168 -2.31 2.95 -2.37
C SER A 168 -1.17 2.38 -1.53
N THR A 169 -1.51 1.71 -0.42
CA THR A 169 -0.52 1.00 0.41
C THR A 169 0.30 0.01 -0.43
N GLY A 170 -0.29 -0.67 -1.42
CA GLY A 170 0.43 -1.60 -2.30
C GLY A 170 1.55 -0.93 -3.09
N VAL A 171 1.26 0.21 -3.73
CA VAL A 171 2.28 0.96 -4.48
C VAL A 171 3.30 1.62 -3.53
N ILE A 172 2.88 2.03 -2.33
CA ILE A 172 3.82 2.52 -1.32
C ILE A 172 4.78 1.40 -0.86
N SER A 173 4.28 0.16 -0.68
CA SER A 173 5.12 -1.00 -0.35
C SER A 173 6.17 -1.27 -1.44
N LEU A 174 5.79 -1.15 -2.72
CA LEU A 174 6.73 -1.24 -3.84
C LEU A 174 7.79 -0.14 -3.78
N ILE A 175 7.39 1.10 -3.53
CA ILE A 175 8.31 2.23 -3.39
C ILE A 175 9.32 1.99 -2.26
N PHE A 176 8.89 1.41 -1.13
CA PHE A 176 9.79 1.03 -0.05
C PHE A 176 10.77 -0.06 -0.44
N ALA A 177 10.30 -1.10 -1.12
CA ALA A 177 11.16 -2.16 -1.63
C ALA A 177 12.21 -1.59 -2.60
N ILE A 178 11.84 -0.63 -3.42
CA ILE A 178 12.76 0.06 -4.34
C ILE A 178 13.77 0.92 -3.59
N ASP A 179 13.35 1.68 -2.58
CA ASP A 179 14.28 2.48 -1.77
C ASP A 179 15.30 1.60 -1.01
N GLU A 180 14.90 0.39 -0.58
CA GLU A 180 15.77 -0.54 0.16
C GLU A 180 16.70 -1.37 -0.77
N TYR A 181 16.24 -1.80 -1.96
CA TYR A 181 17.00 -2.72 -2.82
C TYR A 181 17.50 -2.15 -4.16
N GLY A 182 17.06 -0.96 -4.56
CA GLY A 182 17.57 -0.24 -5.73
C GLY A 182 17.36 -0.96 -7.08
N ASN A 183 18.21 -0.64 -8.06
CA ASN A 183 18.05 -1.15 -9.43
C ASN A 183 18.49 -2.62 -9.59
N ASP A 184 19.25 -3.15 -8.64
CA ASP A 184 19.87 -4.48 -8.72
C ASP A 184 18.93 -5.63 -8.34
N ALA A 185 17.69 -5.32 -7.98
CA ALA A 185 16.64 -6.28 -7.72
C ALA A 185 15.64 -6.41 -8.88
N GLU A 186 14.84 -7.46 -8.80
CA GLU A 186 13.61 -7.67 -9.56
C GLU A 186 12.42 -7.51 -8.63
N TYR A 187 11.38 -6.79 -9.08
CA TYR A 187 10.18 -6.50 -8.31
C TYR A 187 8.96 -7.12 -8.96
N ILE A 188 8.21 -7.93 -8.22
CA ILE A 188 7.00 -8.58 -8.74
C ILE A 188 5.79 -8.17 -7.92
N VAL A 189 4.85 -7.49 -8.56
CA VAL A 189 3.59 -7.05 -7.97
C VAL A 189 2.52 -8.14 -8.14
N ALA A 190 2.00 -8.62 -7.00
CA ALA A 190 0.90 -9.58 -6.91
C ALA A 190 -0.21 -9.05 -6.00
N GLY A 191 -1.47 -9.35 -6.28
CA GLY A 191 -2.60 -9.00 -5.42
C GLY A 191 -2.87 -7.50 -5.26
N ILE A 192 -2.28 -6.64 -6.08
CA ILE A 192 -2.58 -5.20 -6.13
C ILE A 192 -3.58 -4.96 -7.25
N GLY A 193 -4.83 -4.67 -6.89
CA GLY A 193 -5.90 -4.43 -7.86
C GLY A 193 -6.13 -2.97 -8.21
N ILE A 194 -6.53 -2.70 -9.45
CA ILE A 194 -7.04 -1.38 -9.90
C ILE A 194 -8.53 -1.40 -10.25
N LYS A 195 -9.10 -2.58 -10.55
CA LYS A 195 -10.54 -2.85 -10.61
C LYS A 195 -11.00 -3.51 -9.30
N ASN A 196 -12.28 -3.38 -8.99
CA ASN A 196 -12.93 -4.04 -7.84
C ASN A 196 -12.19 -3.91 -6.51
N ARG A 197 -11.53 -2.76 -6.24
CA ARG A 197 -10.79 -2.51 -4.98
C ARG A 197 -11.67 -2.52 -3.72
N ALA A 198 -12.99 -2.55 -3.89
CA ALA A 198 -13.96 -2.73 -2.83
C ALA A 198 -14.18 -4.22 -2.49
N GLN A 199 -13.82 -5.18 -3.34
CA GLN A 199 -14.00 -6.60 -3.05
C GLN A 199 -12.81 -7.11 -2.24
N TYR A 200 -12.94 -7.07 -0.92
CA TYR A 200 -12.05 -7.79 0.00
C TYR A 200 -12.49 -9.25 0.14
N HIS A 201 -11.60 -10.10 0.66
CA HIS A 201 -11.83 -11.55 0.85
C HIS A 201 -13.08 -11.89 1.67
N ASP A 202 -13.59 -10.95 2.46
CA ASP A 202 -14.77 -11.10 3.32
C ASP A 202 -16.09 -10.65 2.66
N GLY A 203 -16.06 -10.25 1.38
CA GLY A 203 -17.25 -9.77 0.66
C GLY A 203 -17.72 -8.38 1.09
N ASN A 204 -17.04 -7.72 2.03
CA ASN A 204 -17.34 -6.35 2.42
C ASN A 204 -16.96 -5.39 1.30
N ASN A 205 -17.96 -4.90 0.58
CA ASN A 205 -17.81 -3.81 -0.38
C ASN A 205 -17.92 -2.47 0.36
N PRO A 206 -16.83 -1.76 0.70
CA PRO A 206 -16.95 -0.36 1.06
C PRO A 206 -17.65 0.36 -0.10
N ALA A 207 -18.49 1.34 0.24
CA ALA A 207 -19.27 2.12 -0.72
C ALA A 207 -18.44 2.45 -1.96
N GLN A 208 -18.98 2.15 -3.14
CA GLN A 208 -18.34 2.51 -4.39
C GLN A 208 -18.22 4.03 -4.43
N ASN A 209 -17.00 4.53 -4.22
CA ASN A 209 -16.74 5.94 -4.42
C ASN A 209 -16.88 6.24 -5.91
N ASP A 210 -17.51 7.36 -6.21
CA ASP A 210 -17.80 7.78 -7.58
C ASP A 210 -16.55 8.21 -8.37
N ILE A 211 -15.45 8.50 -7.67
CA ILE A 211 -14.10 8.62 -8.21
C ILE A 211 -13.27 7.47 -7.60
N PRO A 212 -12.50 6.71 -8.39
CA PRO A 212 -11.75 5.58 -7.86
C PRO A 212 -10.57 6.06 -6.99
N HIS A 213 -10.54 5.64 -5.73
CA HIS A 213 -9.44 5.97 -4.80
C HIS A 213 -8.14 5.32 -5.27
N HIS A 214 -7.03 6.06 -5.23
CA HIS A 214 -5.67 5.62 -5.56
C HIS A 214 -5.42 5.18 -7.01
N VAL A 215 -6.43 4.78 -7.77
CA VAL A 215 -6.26 4.12 -9.08
C VAL A 215 -5.47 4.96 -10.07
N TYR A 216 -5.77 6.26 -10.18
CA TYR A 216 -5.05 7.15 -11.09
C TYR A 216 -3.58 7.32 -10.67
N ALA A 217 -3.35 7.59 -9.38
CA ALA A 217 -2.00 7.73 -8.83
C ALA A 217 -1.19 6.43 -9.00
N ASP A 218 -1.78 5.27 -8.71
CA ASP A 218 -1.14 3.96 -8.84
C ASP A 218 -0.76 3.68 -10.29
N LYS A 219 -1.68 3.86 -11.25
CA LYS A 219 -1.41 3.67 -12.68
C LYS A 219 -0.25 4.54 -13.16
N HIS A 220 -0.22 5.81 -12.76
CA HIS A 220 0.81 6.75 -13.18
C HIS A 220 2.17 6.40 -12.56
N ILE A 221 2.22 6.13 -11.26
CA ILE A 221 3.45 5.74 -10.57
C ILE A 221 3.99 4.42 -11.12
N LEU A 222 3.14 3.40 -11.31
CA LEU A 222 3.57 2.10 -11.80
C LEU A 222 4.25 2.18 -13.18
N ARG A 223 3.69 2.97 -14.11
CA ARG A 223 4.33 3.23 -15.41
C ARG A 223 5.73 3.84 -15.25
N ARG A 224 5.83 4.88 -14.43
CA ARG A 224 7.09 5.60 -14.17
C ARG A 224 8.14 4.72 -13.51
N LEU A 225 7.72 3.78 -12.67
CA LEU A 225 8.62 2.81 -12.05
C LEU A 225 9.05 1.73 -13.05
N ALA A 226 8.15 1.22 -13.90
CA ALA A 226 8.50 0.22 -14.91
C ALA A 226 9.48 0.74 -15.99
N GLU A 227 9.50 2.06 -16.24
CA GLU A 227 10.50 2.69 -17.11
C GLU A 227 11.93 2.64 -16.53
N ARG A 228 12.08 2.42 -15.22
CA ARG A 228 13.35 2.60 -14.49
C ARG A 228 13.83 1.36 -13.74
N TYR A 229 12.91 0.47 -13.38
CA TYR A 229 13.15 -0.69 -12.55
C TYR A 229 12.62 -1.96 -13.24
N ARG A 230 13.23 -3.11 -12.92
CA ARG A 230 12.74 -4.43 -13.35
C ARG A 230 11.46 -4.77 -12.59
N LEU A 231 10.34 -4.27 -13.08
CA LEU A 231 9.03 -4.34 -12.45
C LEU A 231 8.07 -5.19 -13.28
N TYR A 232 7.58 -6.27 -12.66
CA TYR A 232 6.68 -7.23 -13.27
C TYR A 232 5.40 -7.39 -12.46
N THR A 233 4.41 -8.06 -13.03
CA THR A 233 3.16 -8.38 -12.34
C THR A 233 2.58 -9.72 -12.73
N THR A 234 1.85 -10.30 -11.77
CA THR A 234 0.96 -11.44 -12.02
C THR A 234 -0.49 -10.99 -12.29
N GLU A 235 -0.79 -9.69 -12.20
CA GLU A 235 -2.14 -9.16 -12.34
C GLU A 235 -2.41 -8.71 -13.78
N GLN A 236 -3.34 -9.40 -14.47
CA GLN A 236 -3.72 -9.10 -15.86
C GLN A 236 -4.12 -7.62 -16.07
N GLU A 237 -4.83 -7.03 -15.11
CA GLU A 237 -5.27 -5.64 -15.20
C GLU A 237 -4.15 -4.62 -15.10
N LEU A 238 -2.98 -5.01 -14.55
CA LEU A 238 -1.81 -4.16 -14.44
C LEU A 238 -0.88 -4.26 -15.67
N MET A 239 -1.05 -5.26 -16.53
CA MET A 239 -0.22 -5.48 -17.72
C MET A 239 -0.10 -4.27 -18.68
N PRO A 240 -1.11 -3.39 -18.82
CA PRO A 240 -0.96 -2.14 -19.60
C PRO A 240 -0.02 -1.09 -18.98
N PHE A 241 0.48 -1.33 -17.75
CA PHE A 241 1.29 -0.39 -16.99
C PHE A 241 2.66 -0.97 -16.61
N ILE A 242 2.75 -2.30 -16.42
CA ILE A 242 3.95 -3.03 -15.99
C ILE A 242 3.99 -4.40 -16.69
N ALA A 243 5.18 -4.94 -16.97
CA ALA A 243 5.33 -6.16 -17.76
C ALA A 243 4.74 -7.40 -17.06
N PRO A 244 4.23 -8.40 -17.79
CA PRO A 244 3.83 -9.67 -17.18
C PRO A 244 5.05 -10.39 -16.60
N TRP A 245 4.89 -11.02 -15.44
CA TRP A 245 5.90 -11.93 -14.90
C TRP A 245 5.78 -13.30 -15.57
N ASN A 246 6.88 -13.75 -16.18
CA ASN A 246 6.98 -15.09 -16.74
C ASN A 246 7.93 -15.90 -15.84
N PRO A 247 7.50 -17.06 -15.31
CA PRO A 247 8.39 -17.91 -14.54
C PRO A 247 9.57 -18.35 -15.42
N PRO A 248 10.80 -18.41 -14.87
CA PRO A 248 11.90 -19.04 -15.59
C PRO A 248 11.53 -20.50 -15.87
N SER A 249 11.64 -20.88 -17.15
CA SER A 249 11.48 -22.24 -17.66
C SER A 249 12.53 -23.19 -17.09
#